data_AF-A0A8B9NWN2-F1
#
_entry.id   AF-A0A8B9NWN2-F1
#
_cell.length_a   1.000
_cell.length_b   1.000
_cell.length_c   1.000
_cell.angle_alpha   90.00
_cell.angle_beta   90.00
_cell.angle_gamma   90.00
#
_symmetry.space_group_name_H-M   'P 1'
#
loop_
_entity.id
_entity.type
_entity.pdbx_description
1 polymer ?
#
loop_
_entity_poly.entity_id
_entity_poly.type
_entity_poly.pdbx_seq_one_letter_code
_entity_poly.pdbx_strand_id
1 'polypeptide(L)' 'STLPRFFHLAGAAAMVAYWRQAGLSYIRYSQICAQVVRAAMKPQYKAEAERAATATVKTVKPKKE' A
#
# COMPACT_ATOMS: atom_id res chain seq x y z
N SER A 1 -25.01 12.87 -41.48
CA SER A 1 -25.65 12.84 -40.14
C SER A 1 -25.13 11.70 -39.26
N THR A 2 -23.89 11.24 -39.44
CA THR A 2 -23.32 10.15 -38.63
C THR A 2 -22.27 10.76 -37.72
N LEU A 3 -22.68 11.12 -36.49
CA LEU A 3 -21.82 11.65 -35.44
C LEU A 3 -20.57 10.76 -35.25
N PRO A 4 -19.41 11.36 -34.95
CA PRO A 4 -18.16 10.63 -34.93
C PRO A 4 -18.06 9.83 -33.61
N ARG A 5 -17.70 8.55 -33.75
CA ARG A 5 -17.54 7.52 -32.69
C ARG A 5 -16.41 7.82 -31.67
N PHE A 6 -16.10 9.08 -31.40
CA PHE A 6 -14.99 9.51 -30.54
C PHE A 6 -15.32 9.50 -29.04
N PHE A 7 -16.56 9.15 -28.66
CA PHE A 7 -16.96 9.11 -27.25
C PHE A 7 -16.62 7.79 -26.51
N HIS A 8 -15.95 6.84 -27.16
CA HIS A 8 -15.66 5.51 -26.55
C HIS A 8 -14.24 5.34 -26.01
N LEU A 9 -13.42 6.39 -25.91
CA LEU A 9 -12.05 6.27 -25.39
C LEU A 9 -11.68 7.23 -24.25
N ALA A 10 -12.67 7.79 -23.55
CA ALA A 10 -12.45 8.75 -22.46
C ALA A 10 -12.97 8.26 -21.09
N GLY A 11 -13.08 6.94 -20.87
CA GLY A 11 -13.76 6.40 -19.68
C GLY A 11 -13.12 5.18 -19.02
N ALA A 12 -11.85 4.86 -19.30
CA ALA A 12 -11.22 3.65 -18.76
C ALA A 12 -9.75 3.81 -18.33
N ALA A 13 -9.29 5.05 -18.07
CA ALA A 13 -8.12 5.21 -17.21
C ALA A 13 -8.59 4.84 -15.80
N ALA A 14 -8.45 3.55 -15.47
CA ALA A 14 -8.88 2.93 -14.25
C ALA A 14 -8.67 3.84 -13.04
N MET A 15 -9.61 3.84 -12.09
CA MET A 15 -9.39 4.40 -10.76
C MET A 15 -8.24 3.64 -10.10
N VAL A 16 -7.00 4.01 -10.43
CA VAL A 16 -5.80 3.50 -9.79
C VAL A 16 -5.80 4.12 -8.41
N ALA A 17 -5.85 3.27 -7.39
CA ALA A 17 -5.85 3.73 -6.01
C ALA A 17 -4.65 4.66 -5.78
N TYR A 18 -4.87 5.81 -5.14
CA TYR A 18 -3.88 6.88 -5.01
C TYR A 18 -2.49 6.41 -4.54
N TRP A 19 -2.44 5.45 -3.63
CA TRP A 19 -1.19 4.90 -3.12
C TRP A 19 -0.36 4.16 -4.19
N ARG A 20 -0.99 3.60 -5.22
CA ARG A 20 -0.29 3.02 -6.39
C ARG A 20 0.32 4.11 -7.27
N GLN A 21 -0.35 5.25 -7.42
CA GLN A 21 0.21 6.41 -8.12
C GLN A 21 1.40 7.00 -7.35
N ALA A 22 1.35 6.96 -6.02
CA ALA A 22 2.44 7.36 -5.13
C ALA A 22 3.60 6.34 -5.04
N GLY A 23 3.59 5.27 -5.83
CA GLY A 23 4.67 4.28 -5.87
C GLY A 23 4.75 3.33 -4.67
N LEU A 24 3.68 3.25 -3.85
CA LEU A 24 3.63 2.30 -2.76
C LEU A 24 3.32 0.90 -3.29
N SER A 25 4.16 -0.07 -2.94
CA SER A 25 3.80 -1.48 -3.08
C SER A 25 2.69 -1.83 -2.09
N TYR A 26 1.88 -2.84 -2.42
CA TYR A 26 0.83 -3.30 -1.51
C TYR A 26 1.38 -3.71 -0.14
N ILE A 27 2.56 -4.34 -0.12
CA ILE A 27 3.26 -4.75 1.10
C ILE A 27 3.55 -3.53 1.99
N ARG A 28 4.06 -2.43 1.40
CA ARG A 28 4.33 -1.21 2.17
C ARG A 28 3.05 -0.53 2.63
N TYR A 29 2.03 -0.49 1.76
CA TYR A 29 0.74 0.10 2.09
C TYR A 29 0.08 -0.62 3.28
N SER A 30 0.00 -1.95 3.25
CA SER A 30 -0.61 -2.74 4.33
C SER A 30 0.15 -2.62 5.65
N GLN A 31 1.48 -2.53 5.60
CA GLN A 31 2.32 -2.27 6.78
C GLN A 31 1.98 -0.94 7.44
N ILE A 32 1.83 0.15 6.65
CA ILE A 32 1.47 1.47 7.15
C ILE A 32 0.08 1.44 7.79
N CYS A 33 -0.91 0.84 7.14
CA CYS A 33 -2.26 0.70 7.71
C CYS A 33 -2.21 -0.04 9.06
N ALA A 34 -1.45 -1.12 9.14
CA ALA A 34 -1.30 -1.87 10.37
C ALA A 34 -0.60 -1.05 11.47
N GLN A 35 0.33 -0.14 11.14
CA GLN A 35 0.94 0.77 12.12
C GLN A 35 -0.07 1.78 12.65
N VAL A 36 -0.84 2.42 11.76
CA VAL A 36 -1.86 3.41 12.14
C VAL A 36 -2.94 2.79 13.03
N VAL A 37 -3.40 1.58 12.69
CA VAL A 37 -4.40 0.85 13.50
C VAL A 37 -3.88 0.56 14.90
N ARG A 38 -2.62 0.14 15.05
CA ARG A 38 -2.01 -0.08 16.37
C ARG A 38 -1.86 1.22 17.17
N ALA A 39 -1.51 2.32 16.51
CA ALA A 39 -1.41 3.63 17.15
C ALA A 39 -2.75 4.13 17.69
N ALA A 40 -3.86 3.77 17.02
CA ALA A 40 -5.22 4.11 17.41
C ALA A 40 -5.86 3.17 18.44
N MET A 41 -5.18 2.09 18.86
CA MET A 41 -5.70 1.16 19.87
C MET A 41 -5.65 1.71 21.29
N LYS A 42 -6.55 1.21 22.15
CA LYS A 42 -6.56 1.53 23.58
C LYS A 42 -5.22 1.12 24.23
N PRO A 43 -4.71 1.88 25.22
CA PRO A 43 -3.41 1.61 25.85
C PRO A 43 -3.24 0.18 26.36
N GLN A 44 -4.31 -0.42 26.88
CA GLN A 44 -4.34 -1.79 27.39
C GLN A 44 -3.98 -2.87 26.36
N TYR A 45 -4.20 -2.61 25.06
CA TYR A 45 -3.88 -3.56 23.98
C TYR A 45 -2.69 -3.12 23.13
N LYS A 46 -2.20 -1.90 23.33
CA LYS A 46 -1.16 -1.29 22.51
C LYS A 46 0.18 -1.99 22.67
N ALA A 47 0.53 -2.37 23.91
CA ALA A 47 1.79 -3.04 24.21
C ALA A 47 1.95 -4.40 23.49
N GLU A 48 0.89 -5.20 23.47
CA GLU A 48 0.89 -6.48 22.74
C GLU A 48 0.94 -6.28 21.22
N ALA A 49 0.19 -5.29 20.73
CA ALA A 49 0.15 -4.97 19.31
C ALA A 49 1.49 -4.42 18.78
N GLU A 50 2.20 -3.63 19.58
CA GLU A 50 3.56 -3.13 19.31
C GLU A 50 4.59 -4.27 19.30
N ARG A 51 4.48 -5.23 20.21
CA ARG A 51 5.34 -6.42 20.20
C ARG A 51 5.26 -7.16 18.86
N ALA A 52 4.06 -7.32 18.32
CA ALA A 52 3.84 -7.96 17.01
C ALA A 52 4.36 -7.15 15.81
N ALA A 53 4.68 -5.86 15.98
CA ALA A 53 5.23 -5.01 14.92
C ALA A 53 6.75 -5.19 14.72
N THR A 54 7.42 -5.92 15.63
CA THR A 54 8.87 -6.09 15.61
C THR A 54 9.29 -7.11 14.54
N ALA A 55 9.66 -6.65 13.34
CA ALA A 55 10.24 -7.48 12.30
C ALA A 55 11.74 -7.17 12.15
N THR A 56 12.62 -8.02 12.68
CA THR A 56 14.07 -7.92 12.48
C THR A 56 14.49 -8.86 11.34
N VAL A 57 14.55 -8.34 10.11
CA VAL A 57 15.04 -9.10 8.95
C VAL A 57 16.28 -8.41 8.41
N LYS A 58 17.43 -9.09 8.44
CA LYS A 58 18.67 -8.60 7.83
C LYS A 58 18.69 -9.03 6.36
N THR A 59 18.65 -8.06 5.45
CA THR A 59 18.78 -8.34 4.02
C THR A 59 20.26 -8.32 3.63
N VAL A 60 20.82 -9.49 3.34
CA VAL A 60 22.17 -9.60 2.76
C VAL A 60 22.01 -9.62 1.24
N LYS A 61 22.72 -8.73 0.54
CA LYS A 61 22.85 -8.83 -0.92
C LYS A 61 23.96 -9.85 -1.21
N PRO A 62 23.65 -11.03 -1.79
CA PRO A 62 24.71 -11.95 -2.20
C PRO A 62 25.53 -11.30 -3.31
N LYS A 63 26.85 -11.27 -3.13
CA LYS A 63 27.79 -10.83 -4.17
C LYS A 63 27.82 -11.93 -5.23
N LYS A 64 27.36 -11.62 -6.44
CA LYS A 64 27.52 -12.49 -7.61
C LYS A 64 28.96 -12.35 -8.10
N GLU A 65 29.69 -13.46 -8.11
CA GLU A 65 30.92 -13.65 -8.88
C GLU A 65 30.57 -13.97 -10.33
#